data_AF-A0A8C3HCL2-F1
#
_entry.id   AF-A0A8C3HCL2-F1
#
_cell.length_a   1.000
_cell.length_b   1.000
_cell.length_c   1.000
_cell.angle_alpha   90.00
_cell.angle_beta   90.00
_cell.angle_gamma   90.00
#
_symmetry.space_group_name_H-M   'P 1'
#
loop_
_entity.id
_entity.type
_entity.pdbx_description
1 polymer ?
#
loop_
_entity_poly.entity_id
_entity_poly.type
_entity_poly.pdbx_seq_one_letter_code
_entity_poly.pdbx_strand_id
1 'polypeptide(L)'
;MPSGEERPIAFASRTLRKAETNYAQIECEALGIVFRIWKFHQYLFRRKFTLLTDHQPMTSIFGPHTGIPPLAASRMQRWALLLSVHTYEIKYRKSTLHGNADGLSRLPLPVNCRDIAQKESFYFEQVENTPITAIQVKKATRVDPVLSQVMDLVMHGTSRRTSLVSPDLVTYMSRRTDLSIQSGCLLWGRRAIIPPPLRSQVLEQLHSSHCGIVHMKEIAQSYFWWPGLDSAIEEKARACMSCQGVRNAPQWAPLHPWDWPENLWQRIHVDFSGPLEGSMFLVVVDAHSKWPEVSIMQSTTAESTIQKLQGLFSRFGLPEQLVSDNGPQFVSQEFQKFMKANGIHHITSAPYHPSTNGLAERSVQTMKQALKSARGQLSIQKRLDTFLLSYRNTPHATTKASPAYLMMGRQLSTCFDLLKPSEPRQIVQRQQQDQIIRWAP
;
A
#
# COMPACT_ATOMS: atom_id res chain seq x y z
N MET A 1 -9.35 2.22 -17.11
CA MET A 1 -10.14 3.46 -16.98
C MET A 1 -11.50 3.24 -17.65
N PRO A 2 -12.56 3.98 -17.29
CA PRO A 2 -13.90 3.79 -17.84
C PRO A 2 -14.01 3.93 -19.37
N SER A 3 -13.00 4.53 -20.03
CA SER A 3 -12.96 4.77 -21.49
C SER A 3 -12.29 3.68 -22.32
N GLY A 4 -11.70 2.64 -21.71
CA GLY A 4 -10.96 1.59 -22.45
C GLY A 4 -9.62 2.03 -23.07
N GLU A 5 -9.20 3.28 -22.88
CA GLU A 5 -7.92 3.80 -23.39
C GLU A 5 -6.71 3.22 -22.62
N GLU A 6 -5.71 2.71 -23.35
CA GLU A 6 -4.41 2.32 -22.82
C GLU A 6 -3.54 3.56 -22.57
N ARG A 7 -3.05 3.76 -21.34
CA ARG A 7 -2.11 4.84 -21.00
C ARG A 7 -0.80 4.26 -20.44
N PRO A 8 0.36 4.79 -20.87
CA PRO A 8 1.65 4.31 -20.38
C PRO A 8 1.86 4.69 -18.92
N ILE A 9 2.32 3.74 -18.10
CA ILE A 9 2.68 3.96 -16.69
C ILE A 9 4.16 4.30 -16.57
N ALA A 10 5.02 3.58 -17.31
CA ALA A 10 6.46 3.79 -17.33
C ALA A 10 7.04 3.26 -18.65
N PHE A 11 8.12 3.90 -19.11
CA PHE A 11 8.91 3.43 -20.25
C PHE A 11 10.31 3.01 -19.79
N ALA A 12 10.88 2.00 -20.45
CA ALA A 12 12.25 1.57 -20.23
C ALA A 12 12.87 1.15 -21.57
N SER A 13 14.12 1.57 -21.79
CA SER A 13 14.95 1.15 -22.92
C SER A 13 16.37 0.84 -22.45
N ARG A 14 17.08 0.02 -23.21
CA ARG A 14 18.46 -0.37 -22.95
C ARG A 14 19.16 -0.63 -24.27
N THR A 15 20.32 -0.02 -24.47
CA THR A 15 21.19 -0.30 -25.62
C THR A 15 21.91 -1.64 -25.45
N LEU A 16 22.09 -2.38 -26.54
CA LEU A 16 22.82 -3.64 -26.52
C LEU A 16 24.31 -3.40 -26.19
N ARG A 17 24.89 -4.27 -25.37
CA ARG A 17 26.33 -4.29 -25.09
C ARG A 17 27.11 -4.84 -26.28
N LYS A 18 28.41 -4.56 -26.36
CA LYS A 18 29.31 -5.06 -27.43
C LYS A 18 29.30 -6.60 -27.61
N ALA A 19 29.00 -7.36 -26.55
CA ALA A 19 28.85 -8.81 -26.64
C ALA A 19 27.43 -9.25 -27.08
N GLU A 20 26.41 -8.44 -26.76
CA GLU A 20 25.00 -8.66 -27.11
C GLU A 20 24.69 -8.25 -28.56
N THR A 21 25.51 -7.39 -29.19
CA THR A 21 25.39 -7.03 -30.62
C THR A 21 25.64 -8.21 -31.55
N ASN A 22 26.29 -9.28 -31.06
CA ASN A 22 26.56 -10.49 -31.83
C ASN A 22 25.43 -11.53 -31.70
N TYR A 23 24.34 -11.20 -31.00
CA TYR A 23 23.23 -12.12 -30.80
C TYR A 23 22.37 -12.18 -32.06
N ALA A 24 21.76 -13.35 -32.31
CA ALA A 24 20.80 -13.46 -33.40
C ALA A 24 19.59 -12.57 -33.11
N GLN A 25 18.91 -12.06 -34.14
CA GLN A 25 17.78 -11.14 -33.98
C GLN A 25 16.72 -11.67 -33.00
N ILE A 26 16.43 -12.97 -33.07
CA ILE A 26 15.48 -13.64 -32.17
C ILE A 26 15.90 -13.59 -30.70
N GLU A 27 17.20 -13.64 -30.43
CA GLU A 27 17.77 -13.53 -29.09
C GLU A 27 17.78 -12.09 -28.60
N CYS A 28 17.95 -11.10 -29.49
CA CYS A 28 17.83 -9.69 -29.16
C CYS A 28 16.40 -9.34 -28.72
N GLU A 29 15.39 -9.84 -29.45
CA GLU A 29 13.98 -9.65 -29.08
C GLU A 29 13.65 -10.31 -27.73
N ALA A 30 14.11 -11.54 -27.53
CA ALA A 30 13.93 -12.25 -26.28
C ALA A 30 14.62 -11.56 -25.10
N LEU A 31 15.83 -11.02 -25.32
CA LEU A 31 16.56 -10.24 -24.32
C LEU A 31 15.81 -8.97 -23.93
N GLY A 32 15.16 -8.31 -24.90
CA GLY A 32 14.28 -7.16 -24.65
C GLY A 32 13.12 -7.51 -23.72
N ILE A 33 12.47 -8.65 -23.94
CA ILE A 33 11.39 -9.17 -23.10
C ILE A 33 11.89 -9.43 -21.67
N VAL A 34 12.98 -10.18 -21.53
CA VAL A 34 13.57 -10.53 -20.22
C VAL A 34 13.97 -9.28 -19.45
N PHE A 35 14.63 -8.33 -20.12
CA PHE A 35 15.01 -7.05 -19.50
C PHE A 35 13.79 -6.29 -18.98
N ARG A 36 12.70 -6.18 -19.76
CA ARG A 36 11.50 -5.45 -19.34
C ARG A 36 10.80 -6.13 -18.17
N ILE A 37 10.66 -7.45 -18.18
CA ILE A 37 10.05 -8.17 -17.06
C ILE A 37 10.86 -8.02 -15.78
N TRP A 38 12.19 -8.11 -15.87
CA TRP A 38 13.05 -7.92 -14.72
C TRP A 38 13.01 -6.47 -14.21
N LYS A 39 13.04 -5.48 -15.11
CA LYS A 39 12.96 -4.05 -14.76
C LYS A 39 11.65 -3.69 -14.05
N PHE A 40 10.54 -4.32 -14.44
CA PHE A 40 9.22 -4.09 -13.86
C PHE A 40 8.76 -5.22 -12.93
N HIS A 41 9.70 -6.03 -12.43
CA HIS A 41 9.40 -7.20 -11.59
C HIS A 41 8.49 -6.86 -10.41
N GLN A 42 8.75 -5.76 -9.71
CA GLN A 42 7.92 -5.29 -8.59
C GLN A 42 6.43 -5.07 -8.94
N TYR A 43 6.13 -4.74 -10.20
CA TYR A 43 4.76 -4.50 -10.66
C TYR A 43 4.08 -5.77 -11.20
N LEU A 44 4.88 -6.69 -11.75
CA LEU A 44 4.41 -7.89 -12.46
C LEU A 44 4.38 -9.14 -11.57
N PHE A 45 5.15 -9.16 -10.48
CA PHE A 45 5.27 -10.32 -9.60
C PHE A 45 3.91 -10.73 -9.00
N ARG A 46 3.58 -12.03 -9.10
CA ARG A 46 2.30 -12.65 -8.64
C ARG A 46 1.02 -12.08 -9.26
N ARG A 47 1.10 -11.29 -10.33
CA ARG A 47 -0.07 -10.79 -11.07
C ARG A 47 -0.14 -11.46 -12.43
N LYS A 48 -1.36 -11.77 -12.89
CA LYS A 48 -1.59 -12.17 -14.28
C LYS A 48 -1.52 -10.94 -15.17
N PHE A 49 -0.67 -10.96 -16.19
CA PHE A 49 -0.53 -9.85 -17.14
C PHE A 49 -0.43 -10.34 -18.59
N THR A 50 -0.73 -9.43 -19.52
CA THR A 50 -0.60 -9.69 -20.96
C THR A 50 0.72 -9.12 -21.45
N LEU A 51 1.59 -9.95 -22.01
CA LEU A 51 2.81 -9.52 -22.67
C LEU A 51 2.54 -9.29 -24.15
N LEU A 52 2.71 -8.04 -24.61
CA LEU A 52 2.60 -7.69 -26.01
C LEU A 52 3.98 -7.65 -26.65
N THR A 53 4.14 -8.31 -27.80
CA THR A 53 5.36 -8.29 -28.62
C THR A 53 4.99 -8.11 -30.08
N ASP A 54 5.84 -7.42 -30.83
CA ASP A 54 5.75 -7.30 -32.29
C ASP A 54 6.57 -8.36 -33.03
N HIS A 55 7.12 -9.34 -32.32
CA HIS A 55 7.86 -10.46 -32.89
C HIS A 55 7.07 -11.77 -32.73
N GLN A 56 6.37 -12.19 -33.80
CA GLN A 56 5.48 -13.36 -33.79
C GLN A 56 6.13 -14.66 -33.28
N PRO A 57 7.40 -15.01 -33.61
CA PRO A 57 8.03 -16.22 -33.06
C PRO A 57 8.12 -16.28 -31.53
N MET A 58 8.09 -15.13 -30.83
CA MET A 58 8.12 -15.10 -29.36
C MET A 58 6.85 -15.68 -28.75
N THR A 59 5.68 -15.57 -29.42
CA THR A 59 4.44 -16.16 -28.91
C THR A 59 4.51 -17.68 -28.87
N SER A 60 5.24 -18.29 -29.81
CA SER A 60 5.46 -19.74 -29.84
C SER A 60 6.54 -20.20 -28.87
N ILE A 61 7.63 -19.43 -28.71
CA ILE A 61 8.78 -19.83 -27.87
C ILE A 61 8.48 -19.66 -26.37
N PHE A 62 7.80 -18.58 -25.99
CA PHE A 62 7.48 -18.26 -24.60
C PHE A 62 5.98 -18.41 -24.28
N GLY A 63 5.24 -19.11 -25.14
CA GLY A 63 3.81 -19.38 -25.00
C GLY A 63 3.50 -20.48 -23.99
N PRO A 64 2.27 -20.49 -23.44
CA PRO A 64 1.86 -21.45 -22.40
C PRO A 64 1.65 -22.88 -22.92
N HIS A 65 1.51 -23.09 -24.23
CA HIS A 65 1.12 -24.37 -24.84
C HIS A 65 2.22 -25.06 -25.66
N THR A 66 3.38 -24.42 -25.81
CA THR A 66 4.51 -24.94 -26.59
C THR A 66 5.72 -25.04 -25.68
N GLY A 67 6.18 -26.27 -25.41
CA GLY A 67 7.43 -26.48 -24.70
C GLY A 67 8.62 -25.87 -25.45
N ILE A 68 9.64 -25.41 -24.72
CA ILE A 68 10.85 -24.82 -25.31
C ILE A 68 11.46 -25.86 -26.27
N PRO A 69 11.73 -25.50 -27.54
CA PRO A 69 12.35 -26.44 -28.47
C PRO A 69 13.67 -26.98 -27.88
N PRO A 70 13.89 -28.31 -27.83
CA PRO A 70 15.12 -28.88 -27.26
C PRO A 70 16.38 -28.45 -28.03
N LEU A 71 16.22 -28.02 -29.29
CA LEU A 71 17.26 -27.46 -30.16
C LEU A 71 17.46 -25.94 -29.99
N ALA A 72 16.70 -25.26 -29.11
CA ALA A 72 16.90 -23.84 -28.86
C ALA A 72 18.23 -23.60 -28.13
N ALA A 73 18.89 -22.48 -28.45
CA ALA A 73 20.14 -22.09 -27.81
C ALA A 73 20.00 -22.09 -26.27
N SER A 74 21.03 -22.55 -25.56
CA SER A 74 21.06 -22.65 -24.09
C SER A 74 20.73 -21.33 -23.36
N ARG A 75 20.90 -20.19 -24.03
CA ARG A 75 20.50 -18.87 -23.57
C ARG A 75 18.97 -18.69 -23.53
N MET A 76 18.28 -19.06 -24.61
CA MET A 76 16.82 -19.00 -24.73
C MET A 76 16.12 -19.89 -23.70
N GLN A 77 16.69 -21.09 -23.45
CA GLN A 77 16.18 -22.00 -22.42
C GLN A 77 16.29 -21.40 -21.01
N ARG A 78 17.40 -20.73 -20.69
CA ARG A 78 17.57 -20.02 -19.41
C ARG A 78 16.59 -18.87 -19.25
N TRP A 79 16.35 -18.11 -20.31
CA TRP A 79 15.37 -17.03 -20.29
C TRP A 79 13.95 -17.54 -20.11
N ALA A 80 13.56 -18.63 -20.78
CA ALA A 80 12.25 -19.25 -20.58
C ALA A 80 12.03 -19.72 -19.13
N LEU A 81 13.06 -20.28 -18.49
CA LEU A 81 13.02 -20.65 -17.06
C LEU A 81 12.87 -19.44 -16.12
N LEU A 82 13.47 -18.30 -16.46
CA LEU A 82 13.29 -17.06 -15.69
C LEU A 82 11.88 -16.49 -15.86
N LEU A 83 11.35 -16.59 -17.08
CA LEU A 83 10.00 -16.13 -17.40
C LEU A 83 8.92 -17.03 -16.77
N SER A 84 9.18 -18.32 -16.58
CA SER A 84 8.20 -19.26 -15.99
C SER A 84 7.82 -18.95 -14.54
N VAL A 85 8.63 -18.13 -13.84
CA VAL A 85 8.29 -17.59 -12.51
C VAL A 85 7.05 -16.68 -12.55
N HIS A 86 6.74 -16.11 -13.72
CA HIS A 86 5.65 -15.16 -13.92
C HIS A 86 4.45 -15.84 -14.59
N THR A 87 3.23 -15.44 -14.21
CA THR A 87 2.01 -15.88 -14.89
C THR A 87 1.61 -14.83 -15.93
N TYR A 88 1.82 -15.10 -17.21
CA TYR A 88 1.48 -14.17 -18.29
C TYR A 88 0.86 -14.85 -19.51
N GLU A 89 0.14 -14.07 -20.30
CA GLU A 89 -0.35 -14.45 -21.64
C GLU A 89 0.40 -13.61 -22.68
N ILE A 90 1.08 -14.24 -23.63
CA ILE A 90 1.83 -13.54 -24.69
C ILE A 90 0.98 -13.38 -25.95
N LYS A 91 0.86 -12.14 -26.45
CA LYS A 91 0.10 -11.82 -27.66
C LYS A 91 0.93 -11.02 -28.65
N TYR A 92 0.79 -11.36 -29.92
CA TYR A 92 1.39 -10.61 -31.01
C TYR A 92 0.58 -9.34 -31.30
N ARG A 93 1.26 -8.21 -31.45
CA ARG A 93 0.69 -6.93 -31.88
C ARG A 93 1.55 -6.35 -32.99
N LYS A 94 0.96 -6.16 -34.18
CA LYS A 94 1.65 -5.59 -35.36
C LYS A 94 2.34 -4.28 -35.00
N SER A 95 3.56 -4.06 -35.50
CA SER A 95 4.39 -2.89 -35.18
C SER A 95 3.68 -1.55 -35.46
N THR A 96 2.80 -1.48 -36.48
CA THR A 96 1.99 -0.29 -36.78
C THR A 96 1.02 0.11 -35.66
N LEU A 97 0.58 -0.86 -34.86
CA LEU A 97 -0.30 -0.67 -33.70
C LEU A 97 0.48 -0.63 -32.38
N HIS A 98 1.81 -0.80 -32.41
CA HIS A 98 2.70 -0.93 -31.25
C HIS A 98 3.67 0.26 -31.11
N GLY A 99 3.34 1.40 -31.72
CA GLY A 99 4.24 2.57 -31.78
C GLY A 99 4.62 3.17 -30.42
N ASN A 100 3.85 2.91 -29.36
CA ASN A 100 4.18 3.33 -28.00
C ASN A 100 5.45 2.66 -27.42
N ALA A 101 5.81 1.45 -27.88
CA ALA A 101 6.98 0.73 -27.35
C ALA A 101 8.32 1.17 -27.96
N ASP A 102 8.26 1.82 -29.13
CA ASP A 102 9.38 2.00 -30.06
C ASP A 102 10.06 3.37 -29.98
N GLY A 103 9.45 4.34 -29.31
CA GLY A 103 9.97 5.71 -29.26
C GLY A 103 11.36 5.83 -28.61
N LEU A 104 11.61 5.08 -27.53
CA LEU A 104 12.86 5.17 -26.76
C LEU A 104 14.02 4.33 -27.32
N SER A 105 13.76 3.38 -28.21
CA SER A 105 14.84 2.62 -28.89
C SER A 105 15.47 3.42 -30.03
N ARG A 106 14.75 4.41 -30.57
CA ARG A 106 15.14 5.24 -31.74
C ARG A 106 15.88 6.52 -31.36
N LEU A 107 16.01 6.82 -30.06
CA LEU A 107 16.71 8.00 -29.52
C LEU A 107 17.80 7.58 -28.51
N PRO A 108 18.84 6.83 -28.93
CA PRO A 108 19.93 6.47 -28.03
C PRO A 108 20.72 7.73 -27.66
N LEU A 109 20.78 8.05 -26.37
CA LEU A 109 21.69 9.09 -25.88
C LEU A 109 23.15 8.61 -26.03
N PRO A 110 24.11 9.50 -26.33
CA PRO A 110 25.52 9.16 -26.35
C PRO A 110 25.98 8.90 -24.91
N VAL A 111 25.81 7.66 -24.46
CA VAL A 111 26.35 7.22 -23.18
C VAL A 111 27.81 6.88 -23.42
N ASN A 112 28.72 7.71 -22.91
CA ASN A 112 30.08 7.26 -22.66
C ASN A 112 29.94 6.01 -21.79
N CYS A 113 30.28 4.85 -22.35
CA CYS A 113 30.36 3.60 -21.60
C CYS A 113 31.55 3.74 -20.65
N ARG A 114 31.37 4.53 -19.58
CA ARG A 114 31.94 4.10 -18.31
C ARG A 114 31.34 2.73 -18.12
N ASP A 115 32.18 1.72 -17.94
CA ASP A 115 31.79 0.49 -17.29
C ASP A 115 31.28 0.86 -15.89
N ILE A 116 30.09 1.44 -15.84
CA ILE A 116 29.18 1.25 -14.75
C ILE A 116 28.70 -0.17 -15.02
N ALA A 117 29.58 -1.14 -14.73
CA ALA A 117 29.16 -2.21 -13.85
C ALA A 117 28.24 -1.51 -12.87
N GLN A 118 26.93 -1.75 -13.00
CA GLN A 118 26.04 -1.44 -11.91
C GLN A 118 26.67 -2.18 -10.74
N LYS A 119 27.49 -1.47 -9.98
CA LYS A 119 27.66 -1.66 -8.56
C LYS A 119 26.24 -1.44 -8.05
N GLU A 120 25.42 -2.48 -8.20
CA GLU A 120 24.81 -3.03 -7.01
C GLU A 120 25.95 -3.09 -6.02
N SER A 121 26.03 -2.04 -5.20
CA SER A 121 26.93 -1.96 -4.08
C SER A 121 26.40 -2.96 -3.06
N PHE A 122 26.49 -4.25 -3.40
CA PHE A 122 26.71 -5.25 -2.40
C PHE A 122 28.08 -4.90 -1.83
N TYR A 123 28.06 -4.25 -0.67
CA TYR A 123 29.15 -4.32 0.27
C TYR A 123 29.38 -5.81 0.55
N PHE A 124 30.15 -6.48 -0.30
CA PHE A 124 30.90 -7.64 0.13
C PHE A 124 32.01 -7.09 1.01
N GLU A 125 31.69 -6.90 2.29
CA GLU A 125 32.73 -7.08 3.28
C GLU A 125 33.34 -8.46 3.02
N GLN A 126 34.65 -8.49 2.80
CA GLN A 126 35.44 -9.70 2.77
C GLN A 126 35.24 -10.40 4.11
N VAL A 127 34.25 -11.29 4.18
CA VAL A 127 34.25 -12.33 5.19
C VAL A 127 35.26 -13.36 4.68
N GLU A 128 36.37 -13.50 5.40
CA GLU A 128 37.43 -14.49 5.19
C GLU A 128 36.96 -15.94 5.39
N ASN A 129 35.78 -16.31 4.89
CA ASN A 129 35.23 -17.65 4.99
C ASN A 129 35.40 -18.35 3.64
N THR A 130 36.29 -19.33 3.59
CA THR A 130 36.48 -20.20 2.42
C THR A 130 35.13 -20.81 1.97
N PRO A 131 34.85 -20.85 0.65
CA PRO A 131 33.60 -21.40 0.14
C PRO A 131 33.49 -22.89 0.47
N ILE A 132 32.31 -23.33 0.89
CA ILE A 132 32.08 -24.75 1.18
C ILE A 132 32.13 -25.52 -0.12
N THR A 133 33.00 -26.53 -0.19
CA THR A 133 33.20 -27.34 -1.40
C THR A 133 32.40 -28.64 -1.36
N ALA A 134 32.07 -29.18 -2.54
CA ALA A 134 31.43 -30.49 -2.66
C ALA A 134 32.24 -31.62 -1.99
N ILE A 135 33.56 -31.46 -1.88
CA ILE A 135 34.45 -32.41 -1.20
C ILE A 135 34.16 -32.41 0.31
N GLN A 136 33.99 -31.24 0.92
CA GLN A 136 33.64 -31.10 2.33
C GLN A 136 32.25 -31.66 2.62
N VAL A 137 31.27 -31.36 1.76
CA VAL A 137 29.91 -31.92 1.86
C VAL A 137 29.97 -33.45 1.79
N LYS A 138 30.64 -34.03 0.79
CA LYS A 138 30.82 -35.48 0.65
C LYS A 138 31.43 -36.13 1.89
N LYS A 139 32.50 -35.52 2.45
CA LYS A 139 33.16 -36.04 3.66
C LYS A 139 32.22 -36.00 4.86
N ALA A 140 31.52 -34.88 5.06
CA ALA A 140 30.59 -34.70 6.17
C ALA A 140 29.35 -35.61 6.05
N THR A 141 28.81 -35.84 4.85
CA THR A 141 27.69 -36.75 4.61
C THR A 141 28.01 -38.20 4.99
N ARG A 142 29.26 -38.65 4.78
CA ARG A 142 29.71 -40.00 5.16
C ARG A 142 29.92 -40.18 6.66
N VAL A 143 30.27 -39.11 7.36
CA VAL A 143 30.49 -39.13 8.81
C VAL A 143 29.17 -39.01 9.56
N ASP A 144 28.18 -38.31 8.97
CA ASP A 144 26.89 -38.10 9.59
C ASP A 144 26.07 -39.40 9.73
N PRO A 145 25.60 -39.75 10.95
CA PRO A 145 24.95 -41.03 11.20
C PRO A 145 23.59 -41.18 10.52
N VAL A 146 22.89 -40.08 10.19
CA VAL A 146 21.58 -40.09 9.54
C VAL A 146 21.75 -40.09 8.04
N LEU A 147 22.53 -39.15 7.50
CA LEU A 147 22.73 -39.01 6.06
C LEU A 147 23.53 -40.16 5.46
N SER A 148 24.45 -40.79 6.20
CA SER A 148 25.12 -42.01 5.72
C SER A 148 24.12 -43.15 5.51
N GLN A 149 23.13 -43.30 6.40
CA GLN A 149 22.08 -44.32 6.24
C GLN A 149 21.16 -44.01 5.06
N VAL A 150 20.81 -42.73 4.88
CA VAL A 150 20.02 -42.28 3.71
C VAL A 150 20.81 -42.54 2.42
N MET A 151 22.11 -42.29 2.41
CA MET A 151 23.00 -42.56 1.28
C MET A 151 23.02 -44.04 0.92
N ASP A 152 23.20 -44.93 1.91
CA ASP A 152 23.19 -46.38 1.70
C ASP A 152 21.82 -46.88 1.19
N LEU A 153 20.73 -46.30 1.69
CA LEU A 153 19.36 -46.62 1.28
C LEU A 153 19.01 -46.19 -0.15
N VAL A 154 19.65 -45.12 -0.64
CA VAL A 154 19.52 -44.66 -2.03
C VAL A 154 20.40 -45.49 -2.97
N MET A 155 21.60 -45.91 -2.53
CA MET A 155 22.52 -46.72 -3.35
C MET A 155 22.14 -48.20 -3.46
N HIS A 156 21.68 -48.81 -2.36
CA HIS A 156 21.55 -50.27 -2.25
C HIS A 156 20.11 -50.74 -2.00
N GLY A 157 19.13 -49.83 -1.96
CA GLY A 157 17.71 -50.14 -1.76
C GLY A 157 17.35 -50.67 -0.35
N THR A 158 18.34 -51.10 0.44
CA THR A 158 18.18 -51.75 1.75
C THR A 158 19.18 -51.17 2.75
N SER A 159 18.75 -50.87 3.97
CA SER A 159 19.67 -50.44 5.04
C SER A 159 20.41 -51.66 5.59
N ARG A 160 21.74 -51.62 5.67
CA ARG A 160 22.55 -52.67 6.34
C ARG A 160 22.37 -52.70 7.86
N ARG A 161 21.68 -51.71 8.44
CA ARG A 161 21.45 -51.58 9.89
C ARG A 161 19.95 -51.50 10.13
N THR A 162 19.33 -52.64 10.38
CA THR A 162 17.95 -52.77 10.88
C THR A 162 17.93 -52.46 12.37
N SER A 163 17.74 -51.20 12.77
CA SER A 163 17.38 -50.84 14.15
C SER A 163 16.80 -49.43 14.20
N LEU A 164 15.51 -49.31 14.56
CA LEU A 164 14.79 -48.08 14.93
C LEU A 164 14.85 -46.94 13.90
N VAL A 165 13.75 -46.73 13.17
CA VAL A 165 13.56 -45.54 12.31
C VAL A 165 13.57 -44.30 13.21
N SER A 166 14.71 -43.59 13.26
CA SER A 166 14.76 -42.31 13.95
C SER A 166 13.78 -41.32 13.28
N PRO A 167 13.13 -40.42 14.04
CA PRO A 167 12.19 -39.44 13.47
C PRO A 167 12.81 -38.63 12.33
N ASP A 168 14.12 -38.35 12.44
CA ASP A 168 14.89 -37.62 11.45
C ASP A 168 14.99 -38.36 10.10
N LEU A 169 15.05 -39.70 10.11
CA LEU A 169 15.07 -40.51 8.89
C LEU A 169 13.74 -40.46 8.15
N VAL A 170 12.60 -40.37 8.86
CA VAL A 170 11.25 -40.31 8.25
C VAL A 170 11.12 -39.11 7.30
N THR A 171 11.70 -37.98 7.69
CA THR A 171 11.66 -36.74 6.88
C THR A 171 12.35 -36.93 5.52
N TYR A 172 13.45 -37.69 5.48
CA TYR A 172 14.15 -38.01 4.22
C TYR A 172 13.44 -39.15 3.46
N MET A 173 12.89 -40.15 4.15
CA MET A 173 12.18 -41.28 3.53
C MET A 173 10.89 -40.86 2.83
N SER A 174 10.18 -39.86 3.35
CA SER A 174 9.00 -39.27 2.67
C SER A 174 9.31 -38.72 1.27
N ARG A 175 10.59 -38.45 0.98
CA ARG A 175 11.07 -37.85 -0.28
C ARG A 175 11.95 -38.80 -1.08
N ARG A 176 11.93 -40.10 -0.77
CA ARG A 176 12.86 -41.11 -1.29
C ARG A 176 12.89 -41.20 -2.82
N THR A 177 11.79 -40.91 -3.50
CA THR A 177 11.68 -40.92 -4.97
C THR A 177 12.51 -39.83 -5.65
N ASP A 178 12.78 -38.73 -4.93
CA ASP A 178 13.44 -37.54 -5.47
C ASP A 178 14.89 -37.39 -4.98
N LEU A 179 15.36 -38.36 -4.19
CA LEU A 179 16.73 -38.39 -3.69
C LEU A 179 17.66 -39.02 -4.72
N SER A 180 18.76 -38.34 -5.01
CA SER A 180 19.79 -38.83 -5.92
C SER A 180 21.18 -38.60 -5.35
N ILE A 181 22.15 -39.31 -5.90
CA ILE A 181 23.55 -39.22 -5.49
C ILE A 181 24.38 -38.81 -6.70
N GLN A 182 25.13 -37.72 -6.55
CA GLN A 182 26.05 -37.25 -7.58
C GLN A 182 27.41 -36.93 -6.95
N SER A 183 28.48 -37.51 -7.50
CA SER A 183 29.86 -37.30 -7.03
C SER A 183 30.09 -37.60 -5.54
N GLY A 184 29.21 -38.38 -4.90
CA GLY A 184 29.24 -38.70 -3.48
C GLY A 184 28.54 -37.69 -2.57
N CYS A 185 27.80 -36.73 -3.12
CA CYS A 185 26.90 -35.85 -2.39
C CYS A 185 25.45 -36.31 -2.56
N LEU A 186 24.66 -36.19 -1.49
CA LEU A 186 23.23 -36.48 -1.51
C LEU A 186 22.46 -35.24 -1.99
N LEU A 187 21.55 -35.44 -2.93
CA LEU A 187 20.74 -34.39 -3.56
C LEU A 187 19.27 -34.70 -3.41
N TRP A 188 18.45 -33.64 -3.29
CA TRP A 188 16.99 -33.71 -3.45
C TRP A 188 16.61 -32.91 -4.69
N GLY A 189 16.21 -33.61 -5.76
CA GLY A 189 16.10 -33.02 -7.09
C GLY A 189 17.46 -32.45 -7.54
N ARG A 190 17.57 -31.11 -7.60
CA ARG A 190 18.83 -30.39 -7.92
C ARG A 190 19.52 -29.74 -6.71
N ARG A 191 18.97 -29.93 -5.51
CA ARG A 191 19.40 -29.24 -4.28
C ARG A 191 20.35 -30.13 -3.49
N ALA A 192 21.49 -29.61 -3.08
CA ALA A 192 22.42 -30.36 -2.22
C ALA A 192 21.86 -30.49 -0.80
N ILE A 193 21.86 -31.70 -0.25
CA ILE A 193 21.51 -31.92 1.15
C ILE A 193 22.72 -31.61 2.01
N ILE A 194 22.58 -30.62 2.90
CA ILE A 194 23.69 -30.13 3.72
C ILE A 194 23.74 -30.86 5.08
N PRO A 195 24.86 -31.52 5.40
CA PRO A 195 25.06 -32.15 6.71
C PRO A 195 25.03 -31.14 7.86
N PRO A 196 24.52 -31.53 9.05
CA PRO A 196 24.51 -30.69 10.25
C PRO A 196 25.77 -29.86 10.52
N PRO A 197 27.02 -30.40 10.44
CA PRO A 197 28.22 -29.63 10.75
C PRO A 197 28.49 -28.45 9.80
N LEU A 198 27.90 -28.44 8.59
CA LEU A 198 28.12 -27.39 7.59
C LEU A 198 26.99 -26.35 7.53
N ARG A 199 25.87 -26.58 8.23
CA ARG A 199 24.68 -25.73 8.13
C ARG A 199 24.92 -24.29 8.60
N SER A 200 25.65 -24.10 9.70
CA SER A 200 25.97 -22.78 10.25
C SER A 200 26.78 -21.94 9.25
N GLN A 201 27.81 -22.53 8.66
CA GLN A 201 28.66 -21.86 7.67
C GLN A 201 27.89 -21.56 6.37
N VAL A 202 27.00 -22.45 5.91
CA VAL A 202 26.10 -22.17 4.78
C VAL A 202 25.16 -21.00 5.09
N LEU A 203 24.59 -20.95 6.30
CA LEU A 203 23.72 -19.85 6.71
C LEU A 203 24.47 -18.51 6.81
N GLU A 204 25.72 -18.51 7.25
CA GLU A 204 26.57 -17.31 7.26
C GLU A 204 26.81 -16.80 5.82
N GLN A 205 27.14 -17.71 4.90
CA GLN A 205 27.33 -17.37 3.49
C GLN A 205 26.04 -16.90 2.82
N LEU A 206 24.90 -17.48 3.18
CA LEU A 206 23.59 -17.06 2.68
C LEU A 206 23.20 -15.67 3.22
N HIS A 207 23.63 -15.34 4.44
CA HIS A 207 23.29 -14.09 5.12
C HIS A 207 24.27 -12.95 4.84
N SER A 208 25.40 -13.20 4.18
CA SER A 208 26.50 -12.23 4.00
C SER A 208 26.08 -10.93 3.32
N SER A 209 25.02 -10.97 2.51
CA SER A 209 24.50 -9.81 1.76
C SER A 209 23.29 -9.13 2.41
N HIS A 210 22.82 -9.60 3.57
CA HIS A 210 21.64 -9.09 4.27
C HIS A 210 20.39 -8.89 3.38
N CYS A 211 20.23 -9.71 2.34
CA CYS A 211 19.20 -9.57 1.30
C CYS A 211 17.74 -9.82 1.73
N GLY A 212 17.50 -10.03 3.03
CA GLY A 212 16.18 -10.28 3.60
C GLY A 212 15.73 -11.73 3.52
N ILE A 213 14.80 -12.11 4.41
CA ILE A 213 14.36 -13.50 4.62
C ILE A 213 13.82 -14.13 3.33
N VAL A 214 13.05 -13.38 2.54
CA VAL A 214 12.43 -13.89 1.31
C VAL A 214 13.50 -14.29 0.29
N HIS A 215 14.46 -13.40 0.03
CA HIS A 215 15.53 -13.64 -0.93
C HIS A 215 16.46 -14.78 -0.47
N MET A 216 16.76 -14.86 0.82
CA MET A 216 17.52 -15.98 1.39
C MET A 216 16.81 -17.32 1.18
N LYS A 217 15.47 -17.38 1.35
CA LYS A 217 14.69 -18.59 1.07
C LYS A 217 14.71 -18.96 -0.42
N GLU A 218 14.62 -17.99 -1.32
CA GLU A 218 14.67 -18.23 -2.77
C GLU A 218 16.02 -18.81 -3.23
N ILE A 219 17.13 -18.25 -2.73
CA ILE A 219 18.47 -18.78 -3.00
C ILE A 219 18.58 -20.21 -2.44
N ALA A 220 18.20 -20.42 -1.18
CA ALA A 220 18.31 -21.73 -0.56
C ALA A 220 17.48 -22.78 -1.34
N GLN A 221 16.23 -22.45 -1.70
CA GLN A 221 15.37 -23.29 -2.54
C GLN A 221 15.96 -23.59 -3.94
N SER A 222 16.96 -22.87 -4.41
CA SER A 222 17.61 -23.16 -5.70
C SER A 222 18.80 -24.09 -5.56
N TYR A 223 19.54 -24.02 -4.44
CA TYR A 223 20.86 -24.65 -4.31
C TYR A 223 20.95 -25.77 -3.28
N PHE A 224 20.26 -25.67 -2.14
CA PHE A 224 20.47 -26.61 -1.02
C PHE A 224 19.25 -26.80 -0.12
N TRP A 225 19.22 -27.89 0.65
CA TRP A 225 18.10 -28.20 1.53
C TRP A 225 18.48 -29.01 2.77
N TRP A 226 17.79 -28.79 3.88
CA TRP A 226 17.73 -29.68 5.04
C TRP A 226 16.41 -29.46 5.82
N PRO A 227 16.00 -30.40 6.70
CA PRO A 227 14.83 -30.24 7.55
C PRO A 227 14.93 -29.01 8.45
N GLY A 228 13.92 -28.12 8.40
CA GLY A 228 13.91 -26.88 9.21
C GLY A 228 14.73 -25.71 8.64
N LEU A 229 15.16 -25.78 7.37
CA LEU A 229 15.90 -24.70 6.69
C LEU A 229 15.23 -23.33 6.81
N ASP A 230 13.91 -23.24 6.57
CA ASP A 230 13.18 -21.97 6.60
C ASP A 230 13.22 -21.31 7.99
N SER A 231 13.05 -22.10 9.06
CA SER A 231 13.14 -21.64 10.43
C SER A 231 14.55 -21.16 10.78
N ALA A 232 15.58 -21.87 10.31
CA ALA A 232 16.97 -21.49 10.53
C ALA A 232 17.35 -20.17 9.81
N ILE A 233 16.81 -19.94 8.60
CA ILE A 233 16.96 -18.65 7.88
C ILE A 233 16.30 -17.51 8.67
N GLU A 234 15.07 -17.72 9.15
CA GLU A 234 14.34 -16.72 9.93
C GLU A 234 15.04 -16.38 11.24
N GLU A 235 15.56 -17.39 11.95
CA GLU A 235 16.30 -17.22 13.18
C GLU A 235 17.60 -16.43 12.96
N LYS A 236 18.38 -16.77 11.93
CA LYS A 236 19.61 -16.03 11.57
C LYS A 236 19.31 -14.57 11.24
N ALA A 237 18.27 -14.30 10.44
CA ALA A 237 17.86 -12.94 10.11
C ALA A 237 17.23 -12.18 11.29
N ARG A 238 16.68 -12.89 12.29
CA ARG A 238 16.16 -12.30 13.53
C ARG A 238 17.28 -12.01 14.52
N ALA A 239 18.32 -12.82 14.60
CA ALA A 239 19.47 -12.60 15.48
C ALA A 239 20.42 -11.49 14.97
N CYS A 240 20.36 -11.14 13.69
CA CYS A 240 21.23 -10.13 13.09
C CYS A 240 20.83 -8.69 13.44
N MET A 241 21.72 -7.95 14.11
CA MET A 241 21.49 -6.55 14.53
C MET A 241 21.30 -5.59 13.34
N SER A 242 22.09 -5.73 12.27
CA SER A 242 21.96 -4.86 11.09
C SER A 242 20.61 -5.06 10.38
N CYS A 243 20.14 -6.30 10.26
CA CYS A 243 18.81 -6.59 9.72
C CYS A 243 17.69 -6.10 10.63
N GLN A 244 17.85 -6.09 11.96
CA GLN A 244 16.85 -5.54 12.87
C GLN A 244 16.70 -4.01 12.73
N GLY A 245 17.81 -3.28 12.55
CA GLY A 245 17.81 -1.82 12.43
C GLY A 245 17.12 -1.26 11.19
N VAL A 246 17.00 -2.07 10.12
CA VAL A 246 16.39 -1.67 8.83
C VAL A 246 14.98 -2.25 8.64
N ARG A 247 14.43 -2.94 9.65
CA ARG A 247 13.06 -3.47 9.54
C ARG A 247 12.05 -2.33 9.43
N ASN A 248 11.17 -2.46 8.44
CA ASN A 248 9.99 -1.60 8.33
C ASN A 248 9.18 -1.68 9.63
N ALA A 249 8.69 -0.53 10.09
CA ALA A 249 7.73 -0.49 11.20
C ALA A 249 6.56 -1.44 10.90
N PRO A 250 6.02 -2.14 11.91
CA PRO A 250 4.85 -2.99 11.72
C PRO A 250 3.70 -2.18 11.11
N GLN A 251 2.85 -2.85 10.32
CA GLN A 251 1.70 -2.20 9.70
C GLN A 251 0.84 -1.53 10.79
N TRP A 252 0.43 -0.29 10.53
CA TRP A 252 -0.45 0.48 11.42
C TRP A 252 -1.69 -0.36 11.74
N ALA A 253 -2.04 -0.46 13.02
CA ALA A 253 -3.26 -1.15 13.45
C ALA A 253 -4.49 -0.57 12.71
N PRO A 254 -5.49 -1.40 12.35
CA PRO A 254 -6.69 -0.93 11.69
C PRO A 254 -7.34 0.17 12.52
N LEU A 255 -7.59 1.33 11.89
CA LEU A 255 -8.27 2.46 12.50
C LEU A 255 -9.66 1.98 12.94
N HIS A 256 -9.94 2.01 14.25
CA HIS A 256 -11.30 1.79 14.75
C HIS A 256 -12.11 3.03 14.38
N PRO A 257 -13.10 2.93 13.47
CA PRO A 257 -13.96 4.06 13.15
C PRO A 257 -14.81 4.39 14.38
N TRP A 258 -15.06 5.68 14.59
CA TRP A 258 -16.04 6.11 15.58
C TRP A 258 -17.41 5.50 15.29
N ASP A 259 -18.09 5.05 16.34
CA ASP A 259 -19.51 4.73 16.24
C ASP A 259 -20.28 5.98 15.80
N TRP A 260 -21.25 5.75 14.92
CA TRP A 260 -22.13 6.81 14.46
C TRP A 260 -22.97 7.33 15.63
N PRO A 261 -23.03 8.65 15.87
CA PRO A 261 -23.92 9.21 16.87
C PRO A 261 -25.38 8.89 16.49
N GLU A 262 -26.20 8.63 17.49
CA GLU A 262 -27.62 8.28 17.30
C GLU A 262 -28.47 9.54 17.13
N ASN A 263 -28.09 10.63 17.81
CA ASN A 263 -28.85 11.86 17.88
C ASN A 263 -28.09 13.05 17.30
N LEU A 264 -28.86 14.04 16.83
CA LEU A 264 -28.34 15.35 16.45
C LEU A 264 -27.66 16.00 17.65
N TRP A 265 -26.52 16.65 17.40
CA TRP A 265 -25.80 17.41 18.43
C TRP A 265 -25.28 16.57 19.61
N GLN A 266 -25.31 15.24 19.52
CA GLN A 266 -24.81 14.34 20.56
C GLN A 266 -23.29 14.43 20.70
N ARG A 267 -22.59 14.34 19.57
CA ARG A 267 -21.13 14.44 19.49
C ARG A 267 -20.74 15.56 18.54
N ILE A 268 -20.01 16.54 19.07
CA ILE A 268 -19.44 17.61 18.27
C ILE A 268 -17.92 17.49 18.20
N HIS A 269 -17.36 17.83 17.05
CA HIS A 269 -15.92 17.91 16.85
C HIS A 269 -15.51 19.37 16.71
N VAL A 270 -14.45 19.76 17.39
CA VAL A 270 -13.97 21.14 17.43
C VAL A 270 -12.51 21.17 17.01
N ASP A 271 -12.16 22.15 16.17
CA ASP A 271 -10.79 22.38 15.72
C ASP A 271 -10.52 23.86 15.44
N PHE A 272 -9.26 24.26 15.54
CA PHE A 272 -8.81 25.58 15.17
C PHE A 272 -8.12 25.57 13.80
N SER A 273 -8.54 26.50 12.95
CA SER A 273 -7.90 26.73 11.68
C SER A 273 -6.97 27.93 11.77
N GLY A 274 -5.67 27.68 11.52
CA GLY A 274 -4.57 28.66 11.47
C GLY A 274 -4.85 29.90 10.60
N PRO A 275 -4.05 30.97 10.76
CA PRO A 275 -4.47 32.30 10.37
C PRO A 275 -4.65 32.39 8.86
N LEU A 276 -5.90 32.53 8.41
CA LEU A 276 -6.23 32.84 7.03
C LEU A 276 -6.51 34.34 6.96
N GLU A 277 -5.70 35.05 6.16
CA GLU A 277 -5.79 36.52 6.05
C GLU A 277 -5.69 37.22 7.42
N GLY A 278 -4.85 36.68 8.32
CA GLY A 278 -4.61 37.22 9.66
C GLY A 278 -5.65 36.87 10.73
N SER A 279 -6.69 36.09 10.39
CA SER A 279 -7.76 35.70 11.31
C SER A 279 -7.72 34.21 11.64
N MET A 280 -7.96 33.86 12.91
CA MET A 280 -8.14 32.46 13.34
C MET A 280 -9.61 32.07 13.25
N PHE A 281 -9.88 30.78 13.01
CA PHE A 281 -11.25 30.28 12.95
C PHE A 281 -11.43 29.12 13.92
N LEU A 282 -12.46 29.21 14.75
CA LEU A 282 -12.97 28.09 15.53
C LEU A 282 -14.03 27.37 14.71
N VAL A 283 -13.80 26.09 14.42
CA VAL A 283 -14.71 25.25 13.63
C VAL A 283 -15.32 24.22 14.55
N VAL A 284 -16.65 24.17 14.58
CA VAL A 284 -17.45 23.19 15.30
C VAL A 284 -18.28 22.42 14.30
N VAL A 285 -18.26 21.10 14.36
CA VAL A 285 -18.98 20.24 13.41
C VAL A 285 -19.76 19.18 14.17
N ASP A 286 -21.06 19.09 13.91
CA ASP A 286 -21.89 18.00 14.42
C ASP A 286 -21.56 16.69 13.70
N ALA A 287 -21.33 15.62 14.46
CA ALA A 287 -20.98 14.32 13.89
C ALA A 287 -22.17 13.64 13.19
N HIS A 288 -23.42 13.93 13.59
CA HIS A 288 -24.61 13.31 12.99
C HIS A 288 -24.99 13.97 11.66
N SER A 289 -25.39 15.25 11.70
CA SER A 289 -25.86 16.01 10.55
C SER A 289 -24.74 16.51 9.62
N LYS A 290 -23.49 16.49 10.09
CA LYS A 290 -22.35 17.18 9.45
C LYS A 290 -22.54 18.70 9.37
N TRP A 291 -23.37 19.29 10.24
CA TRP A 291 -23.59 20.73 10.31
C TRP A 291 -22.32 21.46 10.77
N PRO A 292 -21.75 22.36 9.96
CA PRO A 292 -20.62 23.17 10.38
C PRO A 292 -21.09 24.50 10.97
N GLU A 293 -20.48 24.88 12.08
CA GLU A 293 -20.45 26.25 12.57
C GLU A 293 -19.02 26.76 12.64
N VAL A 294 -18.80 27.98 12.16
CA VAL A 294 -17.47 28.60 12.14
C VAL A 294 -17.57 29.98 12.76
N SER A 295 -16.67 30.26 13.71
CA SER A 295 -16.54 31.57 14.36
C SER A 295 -15.17 32.17 14.09
N ILE A 296 -15.12 33.43 13.69
CA ILE A 296 -13.86 34.19 13.55
C ILE A 296 -13.37 34.59 14.94
N MET A 297 -12.10 34.30 15.23
CA MET A 297 -11.46 34.48 16.51
C MET A 297 -10.30 35.48 16.39
N GLN A 298 -10.30 36.50 17.25
CA GLN A 298 -9.17 37.43 17.39
C GLN A 298 -8.10 36.88 18.34
N SER A 299 -8.51 36.05 19.31
CA SER A 299 -7.66 35.40 20.29
C SER A 299 -8.06 33.93 20.42
N THR A 300 -7.07 33.03 20.52
CA THR A 300 -7.26 31.59 20.70
C THR A 300 -7.15 31.15 22.16
N THR A 301 -7.38 32.06 23.11
CA THR A 301 -7.36 31.73 24.54
C THR A 301 -8.52 30.80 24.92
N ALA A 302 -8.38 30.10 26.05
CA ALA A 302 -9.45 29.26 26.58
C ALA A 302 -10.73 30.06 26.85
N GLU A 303 -10.60 31.22 27.49
CA GLU A 303 -11.73 32.12 27.80
C GLU A 303 -12.52 32.53 26.55
N SER A 304 -11.84 33.02 25.50
CA SER A 304 -12.52 33.44 24.26
C SER A 304 -13.22 32.25 23.58
N THR A 305 -12.61 31.07 23.64
CA THR A 305 -13.18 29.82 23.12
C THR A 305 -14.44 29.44 23.89
N ILE A 306 -14.39 29.50 25.22
CA ILE A 306 -15.53 29.20 26.11
C ILE A 306 -16.69 30.15 25.81
N GLN A 307 -16.44 31.46 25.68
CA GLN A 307 -17.49 32.44 25.36
C GLN A 307 -18.18 32.12 24.03
N LYS A 308 -17.42 31.72 22.99
CA LYS A 308 -18.02 31.31 21.71
C LYS A 308 -18.80 30.01 21.81
N LEU A 309 -18.28 29.02 22.53
CA LEU A 309 -18.99 27.76 22.75
C LEU A 309 -20.28 27.97 23.56
N GLN A 310 -20.29 28.83 24.58
CA GLN A 310 -21.50 29.18 25.33
C GLN A 310 -22.59 29.75 24.42
N GLY A 311 -22.21 30.67 23.51
CA GLY A 311 -23.15 31.21 22.51
C GLY A 311 -23.61 30.20 21.45
N LEU A 312 -22.89 29.08 21.27
CA LEU A 312 -23.34 27.97 20.44
C LEU A 312 -24.30 27.06 21.20
N PHE A 313 -23.95 26.73 22.44
CA PHE A 313 -24.74 25.86 23.29
C PHE A 313 -26.08 26.50 23.67
N SER A 314 -26.18 27.83 23.74
CA SER A 314 -27.46 28.51 23.93
C SER A 314 -28.40 28.38 22.72
N ARG A 315 -27.88 28.14 21.50
CA ARG A 315 -28.67 28.03 20.27
C ARG A 315 -29.09 26.60 19.96
N PHE A 316 -28.19 25.63 20.21
CA PHE A 316 -28.38 24.23 19.82
C PHE A 316 -28.58 23.28 21.00
N GLY A 317 -28.31 23.73 22.23
CA GLY A 317 -28.23 22.88 23.41
C GLY A 317 -26.80 22.42 23.71
N LEU A 318 -26.66 21.77 24.87
CA LEU A 318 -25.41 21.17 25.31
C LEU A 318 -25.22 19.79 24.66
N PRO A 319 -24.06 19.50 24.05
CA PRO A 319 -23.76 18.16 23.54
C PRO A 319 -23.41 17.19 24.67
N GLU A 320 -23.56 15.90 24.44
CA GLU A 320 -23.07 14.87 25.38
C GLU A 320 -21.54 14.76 25.33
N GLN A 321 -20.97 14.85 24.12
CA GLN A 321 -19.55 14.65 23.87
C GLN A 321 -18.96 15.77 23.01
N LEU A 322 -17.81 16.29 23.42
CA LEU A 322 -17.01 17.23 22.64
C LEU A 322 -15.65 16.60 22.36
N VAL A 323 -15.28 16.49 21.09
CA VAL A 323 -13.98 15.97 20.64
C VAL A 323 -13.10 17.11 20.15
N SER A 324 -11.87 17.22 20.66
CA SER A 324 -10.89 18.22 20.22
C SER A 324 -9.49 17.64 20.05
N ASP A 325 -8.58 18.45 19.53
CA ASP A 325 -7.14 18.17 19.63
C ASP A 325 -6.59 18.48 21.04
N ASN A 326 -5.29 18.26 21.24
CA ASN A 326 -4.56 18.61 22.47
C ASN A 326 -4.10 20.08 22.48
N GLY A 327 -4.80 20.98 21.78
CA GLY A 327 -4.50 22.41 21.80
C GLY A 327 -4.54 22.98 23.23
N PRO A 328 -3.66 23.93 23.59
CA PRO A 328 -3.56 24.45 24.96
C PRO A 328 -4.88 25.04 25.47
N GLN A 329 -5.69 25.62 24.58
CA GLN A 329 -7.00 26.16 24.91
C GLN A 329 -8.00 25.10 25.38
N PHE A 330 -7.94 23.88 24.82
CA PHE A 330 -8.85 22.78 25.17
C PHE A 330 -8.34 21.98 26.39
N VAL A 331 -7.03 21.95 26.62
CA VAL A 331 -6.43 21.24 27.77
C VAL A 331 -6.41 22.10 29.04
N SER A 332 -6.68 23.40 28.93
CA SER A 332 -6.68 24.33 30.06
C SER A 332 -7.64 23.91 31.19
N GLN A 333 -7.27 24.25 32.43
CA GLN A 333 -8.11 23.95 33.61
C GLN A 333 -9.47 24.65 33.54
N GLU A 334 -9.50 25.87 33.00
CA GLU A 334 -10.74 26.64 32.81
C GLU A 334 -11.71 25.92 31.87
N PHE A 335 -11.19 25.41 30.74
CA PHE A 335 -12.00 24.65 29.78
C PHE A 335 -12.52 23.35 30.38
N GLN A 336 -11.67 22.61 31.10
CA GLN A 336 -12.09 21.38 31.79
C GLN A 336 -13.17 21.65 32.86
N LYS A 337 -13.05 22.73 33.63
CA LYS A 337 -14.08 23.14 34.60
C LYS A 337 -15.39 23.49 33.89
N PHE A 338 -15.32 24.22 32.78
CA PHE A 338 -16.49 24.57 31.97
C PHE A 338 -17.19 23.33 31.39
N MET A 339 -16.45 22.36 30.86
CA MET A 339 -17.00 21.09 30.36
C MET A 339 -17.70 20.31 31.48
N LYS A 340 -17.02 20.14 32.64
CA LYS A 340 -17.59 19.45 33.80
C LYS A 340 -18.83 20.13 34.37
N ALA A 341 -18.83 21.46 34.47
CA ALA A 341 -19.97 22.24 34.97
C ALA A 341 -21.23 22.07 34.10
N ASN A 342 -21.05 21.84 32.80
CA ASN A 342 -22.14 21.60 31.86
C ASN A 342 -22.44 20.11 31.61
N GLY A 343 -21.75 19.19 32.31
CA GLY A 343 -21.92 17.75 32.12
C GLY A 343 -21.45 17.22 30.77
N ILE A 344 -20.59 17.95 30.06
CA ILE A 344 -20.09 17.56 28.73
C ILE A 344 -18.86 16.66 28.88
N HIS A 345 -18.87 15.50 28.24
CA HIS A 345 -17.70 14.62 28.20
C HIS A 345 -16.71 15.09 27.14
N HIS A 346 -15.58 15.65 27.57
CA HIS A 346 -14.52 16.14 26.70
C HIS A 346 -13.53 15.02 26.38
N ILE A 347 -13.36 14.72 25.09
CA ILE A 347 -12.46 13.71 24.56
C ILE A 347 -11.37 14.42 23.75
N THR A 348 -10.11 14.21 24.12
CA THR A 348 -8.97 14.73 23.34
C THR A 348 -8.35 13.64 22.48
N SER A 349 -7.77 14.02 21.34
CA SER A 349 -7.00 13.09 20.53
C SER A 349 -5.77 12.60 21.29
N ALA A 350 -5.49 11.29 21.29
CA ALA A 350 -4.22 10.81 21.83
C ALA A 350 -3.06 11.35 20.97
N PRO A 351 -1.90 11.69 21.57
CA PRO A 351 -0.69 11.90 20.78
C PRO A 351 -0.50 10.64 19.92
N TYR A 352 -0.23 10.80 18.61
CA TYR A 352 -0.10 9.71 17.62
C TYR A 352 -1.39 9.08 17.06
N HIS A 353 -2.59 9.55 17.44
CA HIS A 353 -3.86 9.17 16.80
C HIS A 353 -4.58 10.37 16.16
N PRO A 354 -4.06 10.93 15.04
CA PRO A 354 -4.68 12.06 14.35
C PRO A 354 -6.09 11.76 13.81
N SER A 355 -6.43 10.48 13.61
CA SER A 355 -7.76 10.06 13.14
C SER A 355 -8.91 10.42 14.08
N THR A 356 -8.64 10.67 15.38
CA THR A 356 -9.68 10.89 16.39
C THR A 356 -10.49 12.16 16.13
N ASN A 357 -9.86 13.24 15.62
CA ASN A 357 -10.54 14.49 15.28
C ASN A 357 -10.65 14.75 13.75
N GLY A 358 -10.49 13.69 12.94
CA GLY A 358 -10.43 13.81 11.49
C GLY A 358 -11.72 14.33 10.81
N LEU A 359 -12.84 14.45 11.54
CA LEU A 359 -14.04 15.13 11.04
C LEU A 359 -13.84 16.65 11.01
N ALA A 360 -13.40 17.25 12.12
CA ALA A 360 -13.16 18.69 12.17
C ALA A 360 -12.01 19.09 11.25
N GLU A 361 -10.93 18.31 11.18
CA GLU A 361 -9.80 18.56 10.27
C GLU A 361 -10.25 18.62 8.79
N ARG A 362 -11.09 17.66 8.37
CA ARG A 362 -11.64 17.64 7.01
C ARG A 362 -12.52 18.86 6.74
N SER A 363 -13.39 19.23 7.68
CA SER A 363 -14.22 20.43 7.55
C SER A 363 -13.40 21.71 7.48
N VAL A 364 -12.33 21.81 8.27
CA VAL A 364 -11.35 22.89 8.23
C VAL A 364 -10.70 22.98 6.84
N GLN A 365 -10.29 21.84 6.28
CA GLN A 365 -9.69 21.79 4.95
C GLN A 365 -10.66 22.25 3.86
N THR A 366 -11.90 21.76 3.87
CA THR A 366 -12.93 22.17 2.90
C THR A 366 -13.22 23.66 2.98
N MET A 367 -13.37 24.19 4.19
CA MET A 367 -13.60 25.62 4.39
C MET A 367 -12.42 26.47 3.91
N LYS A 368 -11.18 26.08 4.24
CA LYS A 368 -9.96 26.76 3.76
C LYS A 368 -9.89 26.79 2.24
N GLN A 369 -10.21 25.70 1.57
CA GLN A 369 -10.21 25.64 0.10
C GLN A 369 -11.26 26.59 -0.49
N ALA A 370 -12.49 26.56 0.02
CA ALA A 370 -13.58 27.42 -0.45
C ALA A 370 -13.29 28.90 -0.22
N LEU A 371 -12.75 29.25 0.95
CA LEU A 371 -12.33 30.61 1.22
C LEU A 371 -11.21 31.01 0.26
N LYS A 372 -10.12 30.24 0.13
CA LYS A 372 -9.01 30.56 -0.78
C LYS A 372 -9.45 30.78 -2.23
N SER A 373 -10.39 29.98 -2.75
CA SER A 373 -10.91 30.16 -4.11
C SER A 373 -11.72 31.45 -4.29
N ALA A 374 -12.39 31.92 -3.23
CA ALA A 374 -13.21 33.15 -3.26
C ALA A 374 -12.41 34.43 -2.92
N ARG A 375 -11.08 34.37 -2.93
CA ARG A 375 -10.21 35.48 -2.54
C ARG A 375 -10.32 36.65 -3.53
N GLY A 376 -10.45 37.88 -3.00
CA GLY A 376 -10.47 39.13 -3.78
C GLY A 376 -11.85 39.69 -4.12
N GLN A 377 -12.95 38.95 -3.88
CA GLN A 377 -14.30 39.41 -4.25
C GLN A 377 -15.04 40.16 -3.14
N LEU A 378 -14.85 39.78 -1.87
CA LEU A 378 -15.62 40.26 -0.71
C LEU A 378 -14.81 40.16 0.60
N SER A 379 -15.30 40.82 1.67
CA SER A 379 -14.81 40.64 3.04
C SER A 379 -14.84 39.17 3.48
N ILE A 380 -13.90 38.77 4.35
CA ILE A 380 -13.79 37.38 4.83
C ILE A 380 -15.07 36.83 5.47
N GLN A 381 -15.79 37.66 6.24
CA GLN A 381 -17.07 37.29 6.86
C GLN A 381 -18.12 36.93 5.80
N LYS A 382 -18.35 37.80 4.80
CA LYS A 382 -19.31 37.52 3.71
C LYS A 382 -18.96 36.25 2.93
N ARG A 383 -17.68 35.98 2.69
CA ARG A 383 -17.21 34.74 2.04
C ARG A 383 -17.53 33.51 2.88
N LEU A 384 -17.31 33.62 4.19
CA LEU A 384 -17.65 32.56 5.15
C LEU A 384 -19.16 32.30 5.20
N ASP A 385 -19.98 33.35 5.31
CA ASP A 385 -21.44 33.22 5.37
C ASP A 385 -22.00 32.58 4.08
N THR A 386 -21.49 33.01 2.92
CA THR A 386 -21.85 32.43 1.61
C THR A 386 -21.45 30.95 1.54
N PHE A 387 -20.24 30.61 2.00
CA PHE A 387 -19.78 29.22 2.06
C PHE A 387 -20.66 28.37 2.98
N LEU A 388 -20.96 28.86 4.18
CA LEU A 388 -21.78 28.14 5.16
C LEU A 388 -23.19 27.89 4.63
N LEU A 389 -23.83 28.89 4.03
CA LEU A 389 -25.16 28.73 3.43
C LEU A 389 -25.17 27.67 2.34
N SER A 390 -24.18 27.70 1.43
CA SER A 390 -24.05 26.73 0.35
C SER A 390 -23.77 25.31 0.88
N TYR A 391 -22.81 25.18 1.80
CA TYR A 391 -22.43 23.88 2.37
C TYR A 391 -23.60 23.24 3.13
N ARG A 392 -24.33 24.01 3.94
CA ARG A 392 -25.48 23.53 4.71
C ARG A 392 -26.62 23.01 3.84
N ASN A 393 -26.75 23.51 2.62
CA ASN A 393 -27.77 23.06 1.66
C ASN A 393 -27.29 21.96 0.72
N THR A 394 -25.99 21.68 0.66
CA THR A 394 -25.44 20.67 -0.25
C THR A 394 -25.52 19.28 0.40
N PRO A 395 -26.08 18.25 -0.28
CA PRO A 395 -26.10 16.88 0.24
C PRO A 395 -24.69 16.34 0.46
N HIS A 396 -24.43 15.77 1.64
CA HIS A 396 -23.13 15.20 1.95
C HIS A 396 -23.04 13.74 1.47
N ALA A 397 -21.89 13.31 0.94
CA ALA A 397 -21.74 11.96 0.37
C ALA A 397 -22.05 10.83 1.37
N THR A 398 -21.74 11.05 2.65
CA THR A 398 -21.94 10.06 3.72
C THR A 398 -23.38 9.97 4.20
N THR A 399 -24.06 11.10 4.41
CA THR A 399 -25.44 11.12 4.93
C THR A 399 -26.49 11.10 3.82
N LYS A 400 -26.09 11.36 2.56
CA LYS A 400 -26.96 11.52 1.38
C LYS A 400 -28.03 12.62 1.50
N ALA A 401 -28.01 13.38 2.59
CA ALA A 401 -28.92 14.49 2.88
C ALA A 401 -28.10 15.75 3.18
N SER A 402 -28.71 16.93 3.03
CA SER A 402 -28.06 18.18 3.36
C SER A 402 -28.03 18.39 4.88
N PRO A 403 -26.96 18.98 5.45
CA PRO A 403 -26.89 19.26 6.87
C PRO A 403 -28.09 20.08 7.40
N ALA A 404 -28.60 21.03 6.61
CA ALA A 404 -29.78 21.82 6.96
C ALA A 404 -31.04 20.97 7.10
N TYR A 405 -31.25 20.03 6.19
CA TYR A 405 -32.42 19.16 6.26
C TYR A 405 -32.34 18.26 7.49
N LEU A 406 -31.17 17.70 7.80
CA LEU A 406 -30.98 16.85 8.97
C LEU A 406 -31.13 17.62 10.28
N MET A 407 -30.58 18.84 10.37
CA MET A 407 -30.56 19.62 11.61
C MET A 407 -31.86 20.39 11.87
N MET A 408 -32.50 20.92 10.82
CA MET A 408 -33.67 21.80 10.95
C MET A 408 -34.96 21.23 10.36
N GLY A 409 -34.91 20.05 9.74
CA GLY A 409 -36.06 19.44 9.05
C GLY A 409 -36.47 20.14 7.76
N ARG A 410 -35.72 21.15 7.29
CA ARG A 410 -36.00 21.93 6.09
C ARG A 410 -34.72 22.40 5.41
N GLN A 411 -34.80 22.69 4.11
CA GLN A 411 -33.71 23.36 3.41
C GLN A 411 -33.72 24.87 3.73
N LEU A 412 -32.53 25.49 3.72
CA LEU A 412 -32.40 26.94 3.87
C LEU A 412 -32.68 27.60 2.53
N SER A 413 -33.46 28.68 2.55
CA SER A 413 -33.76 29.43 1.34
C SER A 413 -32.51 30.08 0.75
N THR A 414 -32.34 29.93 -0.56
CA THR A 414 -31.26 30.51 -1.37
C THR A 414 -31.85 31.31 -2.53
N CYS A 415 -31.02 32.09 -3.22
CA CYS A 415 -31.45 32.79 -4.43
C CYS A 415 -31.94 31.83 -5.53
N PHE A 416 -31.47 30.59 -5.56
CA PHE A 416 -31.90 29.59 -6.54
C PHE A 416 -33.35 29.12 -6.32
N ASP A 417 -33.90 29.28 -5.12
CA ASP A 417 -35.30 28.96 -4.87
C ASP A 417 -36.25 29.92 -5.59
N LEU A 418 -35.79 31.13 -5.93
CA LEU A 418 -36.55 32.09 -6.73
C LEU A 418 -36.70 31.66 -8.19
N LEU A 419 -35.88 30.71 -8.68
CA LEU A 419 -36.01 30.17 -10.03
C LEU A 419 -37.22 29.25 -10.17
N LYS A 420 -37.82 28.83 -9.04
CA LYS A 420 -39.00 27.96 -9.03
C LYS A 420 -40.22 28.77 -8.59
N PRO A 421 -41.38 28.60 -9.24
CA PRO A 421 -42.63 29.16 -8.74
C PRO A 421 -42.96 28.54 -7.37
N SER A 422 -43.23 29.37 -6.37
CA SER A 422 -43.52 28.91 -5.02
C SER A 422 -44.97 28.45 -4.88
N GLU A 423 -45.21 27.14 -4.92
CA GLU A 423 -46.53 26.53 -4.65
C GLU A 423 -47.14 27.00 -3.30
N PRO A 424 -46.38 27.14 -2.19
CA PRO A 424 -46.95 27.58 -0.92
C PRO A 424 -47.52 29.00 -0.98
N ARG A 425 -46.92 29.92 -1.76
CA ARG A 425 -47.48 31.28 -1.91
C ARG A 425 -48.81 31.25 -2.64
N GLN A 426 -48.99 30.37 -3.62
CA GLN A 426 -50.26 30.25 -4.34
C GLN A 426 -51.36 29.68 -3.44
N ILE A 427 -51.02 28.68 -2.61
CA ILE A 427 -51.95 28.11 -1.63
C ILE A 427 -52.32 29.14 -0.55
N VAL A 428 -51.34 29.85 0.00
CA VAL A 428 -51.57 30.92 1.00
C VAL A 428 -52.36 32.07 0.40
N GLN A 429 -52.05 32.50 -0.83
CA GLN A 429 -52.83 33.53 -1.52
C GLN A 429 -54.29 33.10 -1.76
N ARG A 430 -54.53 31.84 -2.14
CA ARG A 430 -55.89 31.29 -2.25
C ARG A 430 -56.61 31.28 -0.91
N GLN A 431 -55.97 30.76 0.15
CA GLN A 431 -56.55 30.76 1.50
C GLN A 431 -56.83 32.17 2.02
N GLN A 432 -55.96 33.13 1.69
CA GLN A 432 -56.13 34.52 2.07
C GLN A 432 -57.24 35.21 1.26
N GLN A 433 -57.37 34.89 -0.03
CA GLN A 433 -58.53 35.31 -0.84
C GLN A 433 -59.83 34.69 -0.32
N ASP A 434 -59.83 33.41 0.04
CA ASP A 434 -60.99 32.74 0.63
C ASP A 434 -61.37 33.36 1.99
N GLN A 435 -60.40 33.79 2.79
CA GLN A 435 -60.65 34.57 4.01
C GLN A 435 -61.26 35.93 3.69
N ILE A 436 -60.73 36.68 2.71
CA ILE A 436 -61.28 37.99 2.33
C ILE A 436 -62.72 37.84 1.84
N ILE A 437 -63.02 36.82 1.03
CA ILE A 437 -64.38 36.51 0.55
C ILE A 437 -65.32 36.16 1.71
N ARG A 438 -64.85 35.40 2.70
CA ARG A 438 -65.64 35.04 3.90
C ARG A 438 -65.93 36.23 4.83
N TRP A 439 -65.13 37.30 4.76
CA TRP A 439 -65.23 38.48 5.63
C TRP A 439 -65.75 39.72 4.88
N ALA A 440 -66.14 39.57 3.61
CA ALA A 440 -66.84 40.61 2.87
C ALA A 440 -68.28 40.74 3.41
N PRO A 441 -68.74 41.96 3.74
CA PRO A 441 -70.03 42.21 4.39
C PRO A 441 -71.26 41.91 3.52
#